data_AF-A0A2W7C9Z3-F1
#
_entry.id   AF-A0A2W7C9Z3-F1
#
_cell.length_a   1.000
_cell.length_b   1.000
_cell.length_c   1.000
_cell.angle_alpha   90.00
_cell.angle_beta   90.00
_cell.angle_gamma   90.00
#
_symmetry.space_group_name_H-M   'P 1'
#
loop_
_entity.id
_entity.type
_entity.pdbx_description
1 polymer ?
#
loop_
_entity_poly.entity_id
_entity_poly.type
_entity_poly.pdbx_seq_one_letter_code
_entity_poly.pdbx_strand_id
1 'polypeptide(L)'
;MLKEQITMPSTRVPAAGEAVPATEVMPILGRFSRRALLGVIASVPTLMAATAASGSTTPETIDDPLLDAVRAFRAGMADYNVNSPDDDDEAVAYIEVSYGPPMEVLEEWEQPAKTHAGALEALRLVAEENSAYEASPLVGPLLAAAIAYFEVQS
;
A
#
# COMPACT_ATOMS: atom_id res chain seq x y z
N MET A 1 -30.87 -65.89 -8.15
CA MET A 1 -30.15 -65.19 -9.24
C MET A 1 -30.49 -63.72 -9.15
N LEU A 2 -29.52 -62.90 -8.72
CA LEU A 2 -29.59 -61.44 -8.62
C LEU A 2 -29.81 -60.80 -10.00
N LYS A 3 -30.67 -59.78 -10.08
CA LYS A 3 -30.37 -58.52 -10.80
C LYS A 3 -31.05 -57.36 -10.07
N GLU A 4 -30.24 -56.61 -9.33
CA GLU A 4 -30.60 -55.31 -8.74
C GLU A 4 -30.92 -54.31 -9.86
N GLN A 5 -32.11 -53.70 -9.82
CA GLN A 5 -32.40 -52.50 -10.59
C GLN A 5 -32.15 -51.29 -9.68
N ILE A 6 -30.89 -50.83 -9.68
CA ILE A 6 -30.53 -49.52 -9.15
C ILE A 6 -30.74 -48.52 -10.29
N THR A 7 -31.89 -47.85 -10.27
CA THR A 7 -32.11 -46.62 -11.04
C THR A 7 -31.21 -45.55 -10.45
N MET A 8 -30.10 -45.23 -11.12
CA MET A 8 -29.32 -44.04 -10.79
C MET A 8 -29.98 -42.80 -11.39
N PRO A 9 -30.11 -41.68 -10.64
CA PRO A 9 -30.46 -40.40 -11.24
C PRO A 9 -29.33 -39.98 -12.19
N SER A 10 -29.67 -39.72 -13.46
CA SER A 10 -28.75 -39.13 -14.43
C SER A 10 -28.31 -37.74 -13.95
N THR A 11 -27.09 -37.64 -13.44
CA THR A 11 -26.40 -36.36 -13.31
C THR A 11 -26.03 -35.90 -14.72
N ARG A 12 -26.78 -34.91 -15.22
CA ARG A 12 -26.45 -34.22 -16.46
C ARG A 12 -25.14 -33.46 -16.22
N VAL A 13 -24.06 -33.92 -16.85
CA VAL A 13 -22.80 -33.18 -16.92
C VAL A 13 -23.03 -31.94 -17.81
N PRO A 14 -22.86 -30.70 -17.31
CA PRO A 14 -22.83 -29.54 -18.20
C PRO A 14 -21.50 -29.52 -18.95
N ALA A 15 -21.57 -29.63 -20.27
CA ALA A 15 -20.44 -29.43 -21.18
C ALA A 15 -20.17 -27.93 -21.36
N ALA A 16 -18.88 -27.61 -21.43
CA ALA A 16 -18.26 -26.31 -21.61
C ALA A 16 -19.07 -25.32 -22.48
N GLY A 17 -19.46 -24.20 -21.88
CA GLY A 17 -20.15 -23.12 -22.57
C GLY A 17 -20.54 -21.93 -21.70
N GLU A 18 -19.86 -21.68 -20.58
CA GLU A 18 -20.06 -20.43 -19.84
C GLU A 18 -19.06 -19.40 -20.36
N ALA A 19 -19.59 -18.46 -21.14
CA ALA A 19 -18.93 -17.20 -21.41
C ALA A 19 -18.55 -16.59 -20.05
N VAL A 20 -17.24 -16.41 -19.84
CA VAL A 20 -16.73 -15.54 -18.78
C VAL A 20 -17.38 -14.17 -18.96
N PRO A 21 -18.21 -13.67 -18.02
CA PRO A 21 -18.50 -12.26 -18.00
C PRO A 21 -17.16 -11.54 -17.83
N ALA A 22 -17.00 -10.45 -18.56
CA ALA A 22 -15.86 -9.56 -18.47
C ALA A 22 -15.46 -9.40 -17.00
N THR A 23 -14.16 -9.55 -16.74
CA THR A 23 -13.51 -9.17 -15.49
C THR A 23 -13.97 -7.76 -15.13
N GLU A 24 -15.01 -7.71 -14.31
CA GLU A 24 -15.49 -6.52 -13.64
C GLU A 24 -14.39 -6.16 -12.65
N VAL A 25 -13.59 -5.17 -13.05
CA VAL A 25 -12.67 -4.47 -12.17
C VAL A 25 -13.50 -4.08 -10.96
N MET A 26 -13.20 -4.67 -9.80
CA MET A 26 -13.80 -4.23 -8.53
C MET A 26 -13.04 -2.98 -8.10
N PRO A 27 -13.63 -1.77 -8.17
CA PRO A 27 -13.09 -0.66 -7.41
C PRO A 27 -13.40 -0.93 -5.95
N ILE A 28 -12.42 -1.47 -5.20
CA ILE A 28 -12.40 -1.29 -3.74
C ILE A 28 -11.78 0.10 -3.51
N LEU A 29 -12.48 1.15 -3.96
CA LEU A 29 -12.20 2.50 -3.51
C LEU A 29 -12.72 2.62 -2.07
N GLY A 30 -11.82 2.33 -1.14
CA GLY A 30 -12.00 2.60 0.28
C GLY A 30 -12.40 4.05 0.46
N ARG A 31 -13.58 4.26 1.06
CA ARG A 31 -14.13 5.56 1.40
C ARG A 31 -13.32 6.17 2.54
N PHE A 32 -12.19 6.77 2.21
CA PHE A 32 -11.48 7.63 3.14
C PHE A 32 -12.35 8.87 3.39
N SER A 33 -12.95 8.91 4.58
CA SER A 33 -13.72 10.05 5.06
C SER A 33 -12.83 11.29 5.04
N ARG A 34 -13.06 12.16 4.05
CA ARG A 34 -12.51 13.52 3.96
C ARG A 34 -13.03 14.34 5.15
N ARG A 35 -12.42 14.20 6.33
CA ARG A 35 -12.72 15.07 7.48
C ARG A 35 -12.08 16.43 7.23
N ALA A 36 -12.87 17.34 6.68
CA ALA A 36 -12.55 18.74 6.50
C ALA A 36 -12.14 19.39 7.85
N LEU A 37 -10.88 19.79 7.96
CA LEU A 37 -10.38 20.60 9.07
C LEU A 37 -10.10 22.00 8.52
N LEU A 38 -11.12 22.85 8.58
CA LEU A 38 -11.05 24.28 8.28
C LEU A 38 -10.19 24.97 9.35
N GLY A 39 -8.89 25.10 9.06
CA GLY A 39 -7.92 25.82 9.86
C GLY A 39 -7.78 27.27 9.39
N VAL A 40 -8.13 28.19 10.27
CA VAL A 40 -8.06 29.65 10.14
C VAL A 40 -6.64 30.13 9.78
N ILE A 41 -6.51 30.90 8.70
CA ILE A 41 -5.28 31.62 8.34
C ILE A 41 -5.04 32.80 9.29
N ALA A 42 -3.96 32.74 10.07
CA ALA A 42 -3.48 33.87 10.88
C ALA A 42 -2.12 34.36 10.33
N SER A 43 -2.19 35.58 9.79
CA SER A 43 -1.18 36.58 9.44
C SER A 43 0.33 36.30 9.67
N VAL A 44 1.09 36.55 8.62
CA VAL A 44 2.56 36.65 8.53
C VAL A 44 3.11 37.90 9.24
N PRO A 45 4.28 37.81 9.89
CA PRO A 45 5.30 38.85 9.72
C PRO A 45 6.73 38.32 9.45
N THR A 46 7.25 38.76 8.31
CA THR A 46 8.57 39.33 7.98
C THR A 46 9.83 39.02 8.83
N LEU A 47 10.76 38.29 8.18
CA LEU A 47 12.25 38.30 8.17
C LEU A 47 13.02 39.01 9.31
N MET A 48 13.91 38.27 10.00
CA MET A 48 15.31 38.69 10.24
C MET A 48 16.22 37.57 10.79
N ALA A 49 17.51 37.72 10.46
CA ALA A 49 18.73 37.18 11.11
C ALA A 49 19.43 35.96 10.46
N ALA A 50 20.72 36.20 10.16
CA ALA A 50 21.67 35.36 9.47
C ALA A 50 22.58 34.57 10.45
N THR A 51 23.31 33.61 9.86
CA THR A 51 24.55 32.98 10.35
C THR A 51 24.39 31.76 11.25
N ALA A 52 24.56 30.57 10.66
CA ALA A 52 25.80 29.80 10.77
C ALA A 52 25.75 28.64 9.77
N ALA A 53 26.78 28.50 8.93
CA ALA A 53 27.01 27.26 8.20
C ALA A 53 27.34 26.17 9.22
N SER A 54 26.33 25.41 9.62
CA SER A 54 26.56 24.13 10.29
C SER A 54 27.27 23.23 9.28
N GLY A 55 28.55 22.95 9.54
CA GLY A 55 29.20 21.79 8.94
C GLY A 55 28.38 20.57 9.35
N SER A 56 27.52 20.10 8.44
CA SER A 56 26.93 18.78 8.56
C SER A 56 28.06 17.79 8.32
N THR A 57 28.70 17.34 9.38
CA THR A 57 29.12 15.95 9.43
C THR A 57 27.83 15.16 9.26
N THR A 58 27.48 14.85 8.01
CA THR A 58 26.37 13.95 7.71
C THR A 58 26.75 12.67 8.44
N PRO A 59 26.04 12.28 9.52
CA PRO A 59 26.23 10.93 10.03
C PRO A 59 26.03 10.02 8.84
N GLU A 60 26.90 9.04 8.65
CA GLU A 60 26.72 8.01 7.63
C GLU A 60 25.41 7.30 7.99
N THR A 61 24.30 7.84 7.47
CA THR A 61 22.97 7.30 7.65
C THR A 61 22.99 5.99 6.89
N ILE A 62 22.87 4.88 7.62
CA ILE A 62 22.66 3.59 7.01
C ILE A 62 21.46 3.75 6.06
N ASP A 63 21.74 3.63 4.77
CA ASP A 63 20.75 3.71 3.71
C ASP A 63 19.80 2.52 3.83
N ASP A 64 18.50 2.81 3.99
CA ASP A 64 17.45 1.79 4.10
C ASP A 64 16.40 2.05 3.02
N PRO A 65 16.57 1.43 1.83
CA PRO A 65 15.71 1.72 0.69
C PRO A 65 14.27 1.25 0.90
N LEU A 66 14.02 0.29 1.82
CA LEU A 66 12.67 -0.08 2.22
C LEU A 66 12.00 1.07 2.98
N LEU A 67 12.73 1.66 3.94
CA LEU A 67 12.22 2.78 4.72
C LEU A 67 11.89 3.98 3.82
N ASP A 68 12.72 4.23 2.81
CA ASP A 68 12.49 5.31 1.85
C ASP A 68 11.29 5.01 0.94
N ALA A 69 11.10 3.76 0.50
CA ALA A 69 9.91 3.37 -0.26
C ALA A 69 8.62 3.51 0.56
N VAL A 70 8.63 3.08 1.85
CA VAL A 70 7.48 3.28 2.77
C VAL A 70 7.18 4.77 2.95
N ARG A 71 8.20 5.61 3.09
CA ARG A 71 8.02 7.08 3.19
C ARG A 71 7.45 7.68 1.92
N ALA A 72 7.94 7.25 0.76
CA ALA A 72 7.43 7.71 -0.54
C ALA A 72 5.95 7.34 -0.71
N PHE A 73 5.58 6.10 -0.37
CA PHE A 73 4.19 5.64 -0.40
C PHE A 73 3.30 6.50 0.50
N ARG A 74 3.71 6.71 1.76
CA ARG A 74 2.94 7.53 2.72
C ARG A 74 2.84 9.00 2.27
N ALA A 75 3.90 9.55 1.70
CA ALA A 75 3.90 10.90 1.15
C ALA A 75 2.95 11.02 -0.05
N GLY A 76 2.96 10.05 -0.97
CA GLY A 76 2.02 9.99 -2.09
C GLY A 76 0.57 9.85 -1.64
N MET A 77 0.31 9.03 -0.62
CA MET A 77 -1.04 8.88 -0.03
C MET A 77 -1.50 10.19 0.62
N ALA A 78 -0.61 10.90 1.30
CA ALA A 78 -0.92 12.21 1.87
C ALA A 78 -1.23 13.24 0.78
N ASP A 79 -0.44 13.25 -0.31
CA ASP A 79 -0.68 14.11 -1.46
C ASP A 79 -2.02 13.81 -2.13
N TYR A 80 -2.31 12.54 -2.44
CA TYR A 80 -3.59 12.10 -2.99
C TYR A 80 -4.78 12.54 -2.11
N ASN A 81 -4.69 12.33 -0.80
CA ASN A 81 -5.77 12.70 0.11
C ASN A 81 -6.07 14.21 0.15
N VAL A 82 -5.10 15.05 -0.19
CA VAL A 82 -5.26 16.52 -0.21
C VAL A 82 -5.63 17.02 -1.60
N ASN A 83 -5.05 16.44 -2.64
CA ASN A 83 -5.02 17.01 -3.99
C ASN A 83 -5.78 16.18 -5.05
N SER A 84 -6.26 14.98 -4.71
CA SER A 84 -7.02 14.15 -5.66
C SER A 84 -8.23 14.92 -6.22
N PRO A 85 -8.43 14.90 -7.53
CA PRO A 85 -9.64 15.39 -8.18
C PRO A 85 -10.91 14.77 -7.58
N ASP A 86 -12.04 15.47 -7.76
CA ASP A 86 -13.37 14.98 -7.38
C ASP A 86 -13.97 14.05 -8.44
N ASP A 87 -13.51 14.14 -9.69
CA ASP A 87 -13.89 13.25 -10.76
C ASP A 87 -13.18 11.90 -10.61
N ASP A 88 -13.93 10.81 -10.72
CA ASP A 88 -13.41 9.46 -10.44
C ASP A 88 -12.31 9.04 -11.44
N ASP A 89 -12.45 9.37 -12.73
CA ASP A 89 -11.46 9.01 -13.75
C ASP A 89 -10.17 9.82 -13.58
N GLU A 90 -10.30 11.11 -13.26
CA GLU A 90 -9.15 11.96 -12.95
C GLU A 90 -8.49 11.59 -11.62
N ALA A 91 -9.26 11.14 -10.62
CA ALA A 91 -8.73 10.63 -9.36
C ALA A 91 -7.92 9.35 -9.58
N VAL A 92 -8.40 8.43 -10.42
CA VAL A 92 -7.63 7.23 -10.81
C VAL A 92 -6.33 7.62 -11.51
N ALA A 93 -6.37 8.57 -12.45
CA ALA A 93 -5.15 9.06 -13.09
C ALA A 93 -4.20 9.76 -12.10
N TYR A 94 -4.73 10.35 -11.03
CA TYR A 94 -3.91 10.96 -9.97
C TYR A 94 -3.15 9.93 -9.12
N ILE A 95 -3.65 8.69 -9.02
CA ILE A 95 -2.93 7.59 -8.35
C ILE A 95 -1.59 7.34 -9.03
N GLU A 96 -1.57 7.29 -10.37
CA GLU A 96 -0.39 7.02 -11.21
C GLU A 96 0.76 8.01 -10.97
N VAL A 97 0.45 9.23 -10.52
CA VAL A 97 1.46 10.27 -10.27
C VAL A 97 1.72 10.52 -8.79
N SER A 98 0.94 9.91 -7.88
CA SER A 98 1.05 10.11 -6.43
C SER A 98 1.60 8.85 -5.74
N TYR A 99 0.72 7.99 -5.21
CA TYR A 99 1.13 6.81 -4.44
C TYR A 99 1.25 5.52 -5.26
N GLY A 100 0.76 5.48 -6.51
CA GLY A 100 0.82 4.29 -7.36
C GLY A 100 2.25 3.77 -7.57
N PRO A 101 3.19 4.59 -8.04
CA PRO A 101 4.57 4.15 -8.25
C PRO A 101 5.28 3.64 -6.99
N PRO A 102 5.24 4.32 -5.82
CA PRO A 102 5.83 3.75 -4.61
C PRO A 102 5.07 2.55 -4.05
N MET A 103 3.76 2.40 -4.33
CA MET A 103 3.02 1.18 -4.00
C MET A 103 3.58 -0.01 -4.80
N GLU A 104 3.74 0.13 -6.11
CA GLU A 104 4.31 -0.92 -6.98
C GLU A 104 5.70 -1.38 -6.50
N VAL A 105 6.56 -0.44 -6.11
CA VAL A 105 7.88 -0.76 -5.52
C VAL A 105 7.75 -1.61 -4.25
N LEU A 106 6.77 -1.34 -3.39
CA LEU A 106 6.55 -2.10 -2.16
C LEU A 106 5.88 -3.45 -2.42
N GLU A 107 5.01 -3.55 -3.43
CA GLU A 107 4.38 -4.81 -3.86
C GLU A 107 5.41 -5.82 -4.39
N GLU A 108 6.40 -5.33 -5.13
CA GLU A 108 7.48 -6.14 -5.71
C GLU A 108 8.70 -6.30 -4.78
N TRP A 109 8.56 -5.92 -3.51
CA TRP A 109 9.71 -5.85 -2.60
C TRP A 109 10.20 -7.23 -2.14
N GLU A 110 11.45 -7.58 -2.47
CA GLU A 110 12.02 -8.90 -2.14
C GLU A 110 13.21 -8.86 -1.17
N GLN A 111 13.69 -7.67 -0.80
CA GLN A 111 14.91 -7.51 0.00
C GLN A 111 14.60 -7.38 1.50
N PRO A 112 15.49 -7.81 2.42
CA PRO A 112 15.31 -7.55 3.85
C PRO A 112 15.37 -6.05 4.14
N ALA A 113 14.71 -5.63 5.23
CA ALA A 113 14.96 -4.29 5.78
C ALA A 113 16.43 -4.19 6.23
N LYS A 114 17.06 -3.02 6.04
CA LYS A 114 18.48 -2.83 6.42
C LYS A 114 18.65 -2.28 7.82
N THR A 115 17.60 -1.69 8.38
CA THR A 115 17.63 -1.08 9.71
C THR A 115 16.41 -1.49 10.53
N HIS A 116 16.55 -1.36 11.85
CA HIS A 116 15.41 -1.52 12.77
C HIS A 116 14.28 -0.54 12.45
N ALA A 117 14.62 0.68 12.02
CA ALA A 117 13.63 1.69 11.67
C ALA A 117 12.81 1.25 10.44
N GLY A 118 13.46 0.75 9.38
CA GLY A 118 12.79 0.21 8.20
C GLY A 118 11.92 -0.98 8.53
N ALA A 119 12.42 -1.94 9.30
CA ALA A 119 11.64 -3.11 9.73
C ALA A 119 10.40 -2.71 10.54
N LEU A 120 10.54 -1.76 11.46
CA LEU A 120 9.42 -1.28 12.28
C LEU A 120 8.36 -0.53 11.46
N GLU A 121 8.78 0.33 10.53
CA GLU A 121 7.84 1.05 9.65
C GLU A 121 7.12 0.11 8.69
N ALA A 122 7.80 -0.92 8.17
CA ALA A 122 7.17 -1.98 7.39
C ALA A 122 6.08 -2.70 8.20
N LEU A 123 6.37 -3.10 9.44
CA LEU A 123 5.37 -3.74 10.32
C LEU A 123 4.18 -2.83 10.67
N ARG A 124 4.42 -1.53 10.85
CA ARG A 124 3.34 -0.55 11.07
C ARG A 124 2.43 -0.46 9.86
N LEU A 125 3.01 -0.37 8.66
CA LEU A 125 2.24 -0.33 7.42
C LEU A 125 1.44 -1.64 7.24
N VAL A 126 2.03 -2.81 7.51
CA VAL A 126 1.33 -4.10 7.50
C VAL A 126 0.12 -4.11 8.44
N ALA A 127 0.25 -3.55 9.65
CA ALA A 127 -0.84 -3.48 10.61
C ALA A 127 -1.97 -2.55 10.13
N GLU A 128 -1.62 -1.42 9.53
CA GLU A 128 -2.58 -0.48 8.92
C GLU A 128 -3.33 -1.13 7.77
N GLU A 129 -2.61 -1.76 6.83
CA GLU A 129 -3.17 -2.41 5.65
C GLU A 129 -4.14 -3.55 6.02
N ASN A 130 -3.76 -4.43 6.96
CA ASN A 130 -4.65 -5.49 7.45
C ASN A 130 -5.89 -4.98 8.19
N SER A 131 -5.83 -3.76 8.73
CA SER A 131 -6.99 -3.15 9.39
C SER A 131 -7.95 -2.48 8.41
N ALA A 132 -7.42 -2.00 7.28
CA ALA A 132 -8.17 -1.25 6.27
C ALA A 132 -8.76 -2.17 5.18
N TYR A 133 -8.07 -3.27 4.86
CA TYR A 133 -8.39 -4.14 3.73
C TYR A 133 -8.45 -5.61 4.14
N GLU A 134 -9.33 -6.38 3.50
CA GLU A 134 -9.40 -7.83 3.69
C GLU A 134 -8.16 -8.55 3.14
N ALA A 135 -7.62 -8.03 2.04
CA ALA A 135 -6.37 -8.49 1.45
C ALA A 135 -5.63 -7.30 0.83
N SER A 136 -4.41 -7.04 1.31
CA SER A 136 -3.52 -6.03 0.75
C SER A 136 -2.28 -6.70 0.13
N PRO A 137 -1.88 -6.31 -1.09
CA PRO A 137 -0.70 -6.86 -1.74
C PRO A 137 0.60 -6.48 -1.01
N LEU A 138 0.58 -5.43 -0.18
CA LEU A 138 1.73 -4.95 0.57
C LEU A 138 2.08 -5.84 1.78
N VAL A 139 1.13 -6.63 2.29
CA VAL A 139 1.30 -7.36 3.55
C VAL A 139 2.40 -8.41 3.46
N GLY A 140 2.40 -9.23 2.39
CA GLY A 140 3.38 -10.31 2.21
C GLY A 140 4.83 -9.80 2.11
N PRO A 141 5.15 -8.94 1.13
CA PRO A 141 6.48 -8.37 0.93
C PRO A 141 7.04 -7.67 2.16
N LEU A 142 6.26 -6.79 2.78
CA LEU A 142 6.71 -5.99 3.93
C LEU A 142 6.93 -6.83 5.19
N LEU A 143 6.05 -7.81 5.43
CA LEU A 143 6.20 -8.74 6.55
C LEU A 143 7.46 -9.60 6.36
N ALA A 144 7.70 -10.11 5.15
CA ALA A 144 8.91 -10.89 4.85
C ALA A 144 10.18 -10.06 5.04
N ALA A 145 10.21 -8.81 4.57
CA ALA A 145 11.35 -7.92 4.72
C ALA A 145 11.68 -7.63 6.19
N ALA A 146 10.66 -7.44 7.03
CA ALA A 146 10.83 -7.21 8.47
C ALA A 146 11.31 -8.48 9.20
N ILE A 147 10.72 -9.65 8.90
CA ILE A 147 11.13 -10.93 9.49
C ILE A 147 12.60 -11.20 9.19
N ALA A 148 13.00 -11.08 7.92
CA ALA A 148 14.38 -11.34 7.51
C ALA A 148 15.39 -10.43 8.22
N TYR A 149 15.03 -9.17 8.51
CA TYR A 149 15.86 -8.30 9.34
C TYR A 149 16.04 -8.84 10.77
N PHE A 150 14.95 -9.27 11.41
CA PHE A 150 15.02 -9.75 12.80
C PHE A 150 15.68 -11.13 12.94
N GLU A 151 15.58 -12.00 11.94
CA GLU A 151 16.27 -13.31 11.93
C GLU A 151 17.80 -13.18 11.88
N VAL A 152 18.33 -12.14 11.23
CA VAL A 152 19.78 -11.86 11.23
C VAL A 152 20.25 -11.34 12.59
N GLN A 153 19.36 -10.71 13.36
CA GLN A 153 19.69 -10.02 14.61
C GLN A 153 19.46 -10.88 15.86
N SER A 154 18.89 -12.09 15.72
CA SER A 154 18.60 -13.04 16.81
C SER A 154 19.74 -14.01 17.07
#